data_AF-A0A350WSE6-F1
#
_entry.id   AF-A0A350WSE6-F1
#
_cell.length_a   1.000
_cell.length_b   1.000
_cell.length_c   1.000
_cell.angle_alpha   90.00
_cell.angle_beta   90.00
_cell.angle_gamma   90.00
#
_symmetry.space_group_name_H-M   'P 1'
#
loop_
_entity.id
_entity.type
_entity.pdbx_description
1 polymer ?
#
loop_
_entity_poly.entity_id
_entity_poly.type
_entity_poly.pdbx_seq_one_letter_code
_entity_poly.pdbx_strand_id
1 'polypeptide(L)'
;MILLVAVLAGFLVGMVWAWMRRQPYEVPDLKHLWLVFLAYLPQFAILYIPGIRQQVSDLWSAILLTVSQVLLLGFAWLNRKLPGMTILLVGAALNFTVMAANGGFMPISPQTASRFLSQQELMDIPTGERIGVKDILLQPEDTRFEFLADRFLPPAWSTYQVAFSLGDVFLAVGVFWLLARQPTGTVYTAKRITT
;
A
#
# COMPACT_ATOMS: atom_id res chain seq x y z
N MET A 1 3.33 -4.14 -5.43
CA MET A 1 2.95 -4.17 -6.87
C MET A 1 1.48 -3.87 -7.11
N ILE A 2 0.54 -4.42 -6.32
CA ILE A 2 -0.91 -4.15 -6.46
C ILE A 2 -1.25 -2.65 -6.45
N LEU A 3 -0.59 -1.86 -5.59
CA LEU A 3 -0.77 -0.40 -5.55
C LEU A 3 -0.35 0.29 -6.85
N LEU A 4 0.77 -0.12 -7.45
CA LEU A 4 1.23 0.47 -8.72
C LEU A 4 0.23 0.18 -9.84
N VAL A 5 -0.28 -1.05 -9.90
CA VAL A 5 -1.33 -1.43 -10.86
C VAL A 5 -2.58 -0.59 -10.63
N ALA A 6 -3.01 -0.40 -9.38
CA ALA A 6 -4.16 0.42 -9.05
C ALA A 6 -3.98 1.90 -9.41
N VAL A 7 -2.79 2.46 -9.20
CA VAL A 7 -2.45 3.83 -9.63
C VAL A 7 -2.59 3.96 -11.15
N LEU A 8 -1.93 3.07 -11.90
CA LEU A 8 -1.95 3.10 -13.35
C LEU A 8 -3.36 2.89 -13.91
N ALA A 9 -4.08 1.88 -13.41
CA ALA A 9 -5.44 1.59 -13.84
C ALA A 9 -6.41 2.73 -13.49
N GLY A 10 -6.32 3.28 -12.27
CA GLY A 10 -7.18 4.38 -11.84
C GLY A 10 -6.93 5.64 -12.67
N PHE A 11 -5.67 5.96 -12.94
CA PHE A 11 -5.28 7.06 -13.80
C PHE A 11 -5.79 6.89 -15.23
N LEU A 12 -5.59 5.72 -15.85
CA LEU A 12 -6.08 5.44 -17.20
C LEU A 12 -7.61 5.53 -17.29
N VAL A 13 -8.34 4.95 -16.33
CA VAL A 13 -9.80 5.03 -16.27
C VAL A 13 -10.26 6.48 -16.12
N GLY A 14 -9.62 7.25 -15.24
CA GLY A 14 -9.92 8.67 -15.06
C GLY A 14 -9.67 9.48 -16.33
N MET A 15 -8.57 9.23 -17.05
CA MET A 15 -8.29 9.87 -18.35
C MET A 15 -9.35 9.53 -19.40
N VAL A 16 -9.71 8.25 -19.54
CA VAL A 16 -10.74 7.81 -20.49
C VAL A 16 -12.08 8.46 -20.15
N TRP A 17 -12.44 8.52 -18.86
CA TRP A 17 -13.66 9.17 -18.40
C TRP A 17 -13.69 10.66 -18.74
N ALA A 18 -12.60 11.39 -18.46
CA ALA A 18 -12.46 12.81 -18.76
C ALA A 18 -12.56 13.06 -20.28
N TRP A 19 -11.86 12.24 -21.07
CA TRP A 19 -11.90 12.28 -22.54
C TRP A 19 -13.31 12.05 -23.10
N MET A 20 -14.01 11.01 -22.63
CA MET A 20 -15.38 10.72 -23.04
C MET A 20 -16.35 11.88 -22.74
N ARG A 21 -16.10 12.64 -21.68
CA ARG A 21 -16.90 13.81 -21.30
C ARG A 21 -16.40 15.13 -21.89
N ARG A 22 -15.33 15.10 -22.70
CA ARG A 22 -14.67 16.28 -23.27
C ARG A 22 -14.28 17.31 -22.21
N GLN A 23 -13.85 16.83 -21.05
CA GLN A 23 -13.35 17.64 -19.95
C GLN A 23 -11.86 17.37 -19.74
N PRO A 24 -11.06 18.36 -19.30
CA PRO A 24 -9.70 18.09 -18.87
C PRO A 24 -9.71 17.16 -17.66
N TYR A 25 -8.69 16.29 -17.57
CA TYR A 25 -8.49 15.48 -16.37
C TYR A 25 -8.14 16.39 -15.19
N GLU A 26 -8.89 16.29 -14.10
CA GLU A 26 -8.66 17.04 -12.88
C GLU A 26 -7.87 16.16 -11.90
N VAL A 27 -6.69 16.65 -11.51
CA VAL A 27 -5.83 15.97 -10.54
C VAL A 27 -6.41 16.20 -9.14
N PRO A 28 -6.59 15.15 -8.32
CA PRO A 28 -7.04 15.32 -6.94
C PRO A 28 -6.11 16.25 -6.15
N ASP A 29 -6.67 17.26 -5.50
CA ASP A 29 -5.92 18.19 -4.64
C ASP A 29 -5.55 17.54 -3.31
N LEU A 30 -4.41 16.84 -3.30
CA LEU A 30 -3.89 16.10 -2.15
C LEU A 30 -3.11 17.02 -1.21
N LYS A 31 -3.59 17.13 0.03
CA LYS A 31 -2.90 17.86 1.09
C LYS A 31 -1.79 17.01 1.68
N HIS A 32 -0.65 17.65 1.95
CA HIS A 32 0.50 17.05 2.64
C HIS A 32 1.03 15.77 1.97
N LEU A 33 1.08 15.74 0.63
CA LEU A 33 1.62 14.60 -0.13
C LEU A 33 3.03 14.18 0.30
N TRP A 34 3.83 15.12 0.84
CA TRP A 34 5.14 14.85 1.44
C TRP A 34 5.11 13.80 2.55
N LEU A 35 3.99 13.62 3.26
CA LEU A 35 3.83 12.56 4.27
C LEU A 35 3.97 11.17 3.68
N VAL A 36 3.49 10.95 2.44
CA VAL A 36 3.61 9.65 1.75
C VAL A 36 5.08 9.35 1.44
N PHE A 37 5.82 10.35 0.95
CA PHE A 37 7.25 10.20 0.70
C PHE A 37 8.01 9.96 2.01
N LEU A 38 7.72 10.73 3.06
CA LEU A 38 8.33 10.55 4.36
C LEU A 38 8.03 9.17 4.96
N ALA A 39 6.81 8.67 4.79
CA ALA A 39 6.44 7.33 5.23
C ALA A 39 7.24 6.24 4.48
N TYR A 40 7.48 6.42 3.18
CA TYR A 40 8.13 5.39 2.35
C TYR A 40 9.67 5.42 2.40
N LEU A 41 10.27 6.60 2.59
CA LEU A 41 11.72 6.80 2.54
C LEU A 41 12.54 5.85 3.43
N PRO A 42 12.17 5.61 4.71
CA PRO A 42 12.91 4.67 5.56
C PRO A 42 12.90 3.23 5.01
N GLN A 43 11.75 2.78 4.51
CA GLN A 43 11.62 1.44 3.91
C GLN A 43 12.47 1.32 2.65
N PHE A 44 12.44 2.36 1.81
CA PHE A 44 13.26 2.42 0.60
C PHE A 44 14.76 2.36 0.93
N ALA A 45 15.22 3.10 1.94
CA ALA A 45 16.61 3.09 2.37
C ALA A 45 17.05 1.69 2.86
N ILE A 46 16.23 1.04 3.68
CA ILE A 46 16.51 -0.33 4.17
C ILE A 46 16.52 -1.34 3.02
N LEU A 47 15.62 -1.18 2.03
CA LEU A 47 15.51 -2.11 0.91
C LEU A 47 16.69 -2.02 -0.06
N TYR A 48 17.14 -0.82 -0.40
CA TYR A 48 18.09 -0.59 -1.50
C TYR A 48 19.51 -0.24 -1.05
N ILE A 49 19.76 0.01 0.24
CA ILE A 49 21.09 0.34 0.76
C ILE A 49 21.54 -0.81 1.69
N PRO A 50 22.34 -1.77 1.20
CA PRO A 50 22.76 -2.94 1.99
C PRO A 50 23.44 -2.59 3.31
N GLY A 51 24.25 -1.52 3.32
CA GLY A 51 24.94 -1.06 4.53
C GLY A 51 23.98 -0.60 5.63
N ILE A 52 22.82 -0.03 5.28
CA ILE A 52 21.79 0.35 6.25
C ILE A 52 21.06 -0.91 6.75
N ARG A 53 20.68 -1.82 5.84
CA ARG A 53 19.96 -3.04 6.19
C ARG A 53 20.67 -3.88 7.26
N GLN A 54 21.99 -4.01 7.17
CA GLN A 54 22.78 -4.82 8.11
C GLN A 54 23.00 -4.14 9.47
N GLN A 55 22.83 -2.82 9.55
CA GLN A 55 23.08 -2.04 10.77
C GLN A 55 21.79 -1.74 11.56
N VAL A 56 20.62 -1.81 10.92
CA VAL A 56 19.34 -1.50 11.56
C VAL A 56 18.80 -2.75 12.25
N SER A 57 18.71 -2.69 13.59
CA SER A 57 18.13 -3.77 14.38
C SER A 57 16.63 -3.96 14.11
N ASP A 58 16.09 -5.09 14.54
CA ASP A 58 14.67 -5.41 14.38
C ASP A 58 13.77 -4.43 15.12
N LEU A 59 14.17 -4.00 16.32
CA LEU A 59 13.45 -2.97 17.06
C LEU A 59 13.34 -1.67 16.27
N TRP A 60 14.44 -1.20 15.67
CA TRP A 60 14.41 0.02 14.87
C TRP A 60 13.60 -0.15 13.59
N SER A 61 13.67 -1.33 12.97
CA SER A 61 12.84 -1.63 11.79
C SER A 61 11.35 -1.62 12.13
N ALA A 62 10.94 -2.24 13.24
CA ALA A 62 9.57 -2.23 13.73
C ALA A 62 9.08 -0.81 14.01
N ILE A 63 9.90 0.02 14.67
CA ILE A 63 9.57 1.42 14.96
C ILE A 63 9.40 2.20 13.65
N LEU A 64 10.34 2.09 12.71
CA LEU A 64 10.28 2.81 11.43
C LEU A 64 9.06 2.39 10.60
N LEU A 65 8.73 1.11 10.57
CA LEU A 65 7.52 0.60 9.91
C LEU A 65 6.25 1.10 10.58
N THR A 66 6.22 1.10 11.91
CA THR A 66 5.08 1.62 12.69
C THR A 66 4.88 3.11 12.43
N VAL A 67 5.95 3.91 12.46
CA VAL A 67 5.91 5.35 12.15
C VAL A 67 5.44 5.57 10.72
N SER A 68 5.92 4.78 9.76
CA SER A 68 5.47 4.82 8.37
C SER A 68 3.96 4.61 8.23
N GLN A 69 3.40 3.60 8.92
CA GLN A 69 1.96 3.35 8.94
C GLN A 69 1.17 4.51 9.59
N VAL A 70 1.67 5.07 10.69
CA VAL A 70 1.05 6.23 11.36
C VAL A 70 1.03 7.46 10.45
N LEU A 71 2.12 7.72 9.72
CA LEU A 71 2.19 8.82 8.75
C LEU A 71 1.20 8.61 7.59
N LEU A 72 1.08 7.39 7.09
CA LEU A 72 0.13 7.05 6.03
C LEU A 72 -1.33 7.21 6.50
N LEU A 73 -1.64 6.76 7.73
CA LEU A 73 -2.93 6.97 8.38
C LEU A 73 -3.24 8.46 8.53
N GLY A 74 -2.26 9.25 9.00
CA GLY A 74 -2.38 10.70 9.11
C GLY A 74 -2.67 11.37 7.76
N PHE A 75 -1.94 10.98 6.72
CA PHE A 75 -2.17 11.45 5.35
C PHE A 75 -3.58 11.12 4.85
N ALA A 76 -4.02 9.86 4.98
CA ALA A 76 -5.34 9.43 4.55
C ALA A 76 -6.46 10.14 5.33
N TRP A 77 -6.26 10.36 6.64
CA TRP A 77 -7.19 11.07 7.49
C TRP A 77 -7.35 12.54 7.10
N LEU A 78 -6.24 13.25 6.84
CA LEU A 78 -6.24 14.65 6.40
C LEU A 78 -6.95 14.84 5.07
N ASN A 79 -6.94 13.81 4.22
CA ASN A 79 -7.56 13.82 2.89
C ASN A 79 -8.90 13.06 2.82
N ARG A 80 -9.48 12.64 3.95
CA ARG A 80 -10.65 11.71 4.01
C ARG A 80 -11.91 12.15 3.26
N LYS A 81 -12.01 13.44 2.90
CA LYS A 81 -13.13 14.00 2.13
C LYS A 81 -13.00 13.72 0.61
N LEU A 82 -11.82 13.36 0.14
CA LEU A 82 -11.58 13.02 -1.26
C LEU A 82 -12.16 11.63 -1.57
N PRO A 83 -12.62 11.40 -2.81
CA PRO A 83 -13.13 10.09 -3.22
C PRO A 83 -12.06 9.01 -2.99
N GLY A 84 -12.47 7.87 -2.44
CA GLY A 84 -11.59 6.71 -2.26
C GLY A 84 -10.69 6.79 -1.02
N MET A 85 -10.49 7.99 -0.46
CA MET A 85 -9.58 8.17 0.67
C MET A 85 -10.06 7.50 1.96
N THR A 86 -11.38 7.40 2.19
CA THR A 86 -11.93 6.63 3.32
C THR A 86 -11.65 5.13 3.18
N ILE A 87 -11.71 4.59 1.96
CA ILE A 87 -11.38 3.17 1.69
C ILE A 87 -9.89 2.95 1.95
N LEU A 88 -9.05 3.88 1.49
CA LEU A 88 -7.61 3.90 1.71
C LEU A 88 -7.27 3.96 3.21
N LEU A 89 -7.97 4.81 3.97
CA LEU A 89 -7.83 4.91 5.42
C LEU A 89 -8.18 3.60 6.13
N VAL A 90 -9.27 2.94 5.72
CA VAL A 90 -9.65 1.62 6.27
C VAL A 90 -8.56 0.58 5.97
N GLY A 91 -8.07 0.52 4.74
CA GLY A 91 -6.98 -0.39 4.37
C GLY A 91 -5.70 -0.16 5.19
N ALA A 92 -5.29 1.10 5.36
CA ALA A 92 -4.15 1.48 6.18
C ALA A 92 -4.38 1.10 7.66
N ALA A 93 -5.59 1.28 8.19
CA ALA A 93 -5.92 0.94 9.57
C ALA A 93 -5.89 -0.57 9.81
N LEU A 94 -6.35 -1.37 8.85
CA LEU A 94 -6.24 -2.83 8.91
C LEU A 94 -4.78 -3.27 8.95
N ASN A 95 -3.94 -2.78 8.01
CA ASN A 95 -2.52 -3.10 7.98
C ASN A 95 -1.81 -2.68 9.26
N PHE A 96 -2.06 -1.46 9.74
CA PHE A 96 -1.51 -0.97 11.01
C PHE A 96 -1.90 -1.87 12.19
N THR A 97 -3.16 -2.29 12.27
CA THR A 97 -3.65 -3.16 13.35
C THR A 97 -2.93 -4.50 13.35
N VAL A 98 -2.79 -5.13 12.17
CA VAL A 98 -2.06 -6.39 12.03
C VAL A 98 -0.60 -6.20 12.44
N MET A 99 0.07 -5.18 11.91
CA MET A 99 1.48 -4.94 12.21
C MET A 99 1.71 -4.66 13.69
N ALA A 100 0.92 -3.78 14.30
CA ALA A 100 1.03 -3.44 15.71
C ALA A 100 0.79 -4.66 16.62
N ALA A 101 -0.13 -5.55 16.25
CA ALA A 101 -0.42 -6.77 17.00
C ALA A 101 0.71 -7.82 16.93
N ASN A 102 1.55 -7.78 15.88
CA ASN A 102 2.60 -8.76 15.59
C ASN A 102 4.02 -8.15 15.69
N GLY A 103 4.24 -7.22 16.63
CA GLY A 103 5.57 -6.69 16.94
C GLY A 103 6.09 -5.63 15.96
N GLY A 104 5.22 -5.01 15.16
CA GLY A 104 5.54 -3.96 14.21
C GLY A 104 5.85 -4.45 12.79
N PHE A 105 5.67 -5.75 12.53
CA PHE A 105 5.93 -6.39 11.24
C PHE A 105 4.68 -7.04 10.67
N MET A 106 4.67 -7.23 9.34
CA MET A 106 3.61 -7.94 8.67
C MET A 106 3.87 -9.45 8.74
N PRO A 107 3.00 -10.24 9.38
CA PRO A 107 3.23 -11.68 9.51
C PRO A 107 2.97 -12.38 8.17
N ILE A 108 3.85 -13.32 7.83
CA ILE A 108 3.69 -14.21 6.70
C ILE A 108 3.90 -15.66 7.12
N SER A 109 3.04 -16.55 6.64
CA SER A 109 3.14 -17.98 6.94
C SER A 109 4.22 -18.67 6.08
N PRO A 110 4.87 -19.73 6.59
CA PRO A 110 5.84 -20.52 5.81
C PRO A 110 5.24 -21.05 4.50
N GLN A 111 3.95 -21.42 4.52
CA GLN A 111 3.24 -21.90 3.33
C GLN A 111 3.16 -20.80 2.26
N THR A 112 2.86 -19.57 2.64
CA THR A 112 2.80 -18.43 1.71
C THR A 112 4.19 -18.03 1.24
N ALA A 113 5.17 -17.97 2.15
CA ALA A 113 6.57 -17.65 1.83
C ALA A 113 7.20 -18.66 0.84
N SER A 114 6.84 -19.94 0.93
CA SER A 114 7.31 -21.01 0.02
C SER A 114 6.96 -20.82 -1.46
N ARG A 115 6.08 -19.86 -1.77
CA ARG A 115 5.71 -19.54 -3.15
C ARG A 115 6.71 -18.65 -3.86
N PHE A 116 7.59 -17.98 -3.13
CA PHE A 116 8.55 -17.04 -3.70
C PHE A 116 9.95 -17.12 -3.10
N LEU A 117 10.14 -17.86 -2.00
CA LEU A 117 11.43 -18.32 -1.52
C LEU A 117 11.64 -19.78 -1.90
N SER A 118 12.87 -20.15 -2.21
CA SER A 118 13.26 -21.56 -2.36
C SER A 118 13.18 -22.30 -1.04
N GLN A 119 13.06 -23.63 -1.08
CA GLN A 119 13.05 -24.45 0.14
C GLN A 119 14.32 -24.30 0.98
N GLN A 120 15.47 -24.06 0.35
CA GLN A 120 16.73 -23.81 1.07
C GLN A 120 16.67 -22.48 1.82
N GLU A 121 16.24 -21.39 1.17
CA GLU A 121 16.09 -20.09 1.82
C GLU A 121 15.09 -20.12 2.99
N LEU A 122 14.02 -20.91 2.89
CA LEU A 122 13.06 -21.09 3.98
C LEU A 122 13.62 -21.89 5.15
N MET A 123 14.45 -22.90 4.90
CA MET A 123 15.09 -23.68 5.97
C MET A 123 16.15 -22.87 6.72
N ASP A 124 16.75 -21.89 6.05
CA ASP A 124 17.77 -21.01 6.64
C ASP A 124 17.16 -19.85 7.46
N ILE A 125 15.84 -19.63 7.40
CA ILE A 125 15.15 -18.56 8.14
C ILE A 125 14.32 -19.19 9.28
N PRO A 126 14.74 -19.04 10.54
CA PRO A 126 13.98 -19.50 11.70
C PRO A 126 12.61 -18.80 11.79
N THR A 127 11.61 -19.52 12.30
CA THR A 127 10.34 -18.92 12.71
C THR A 127 10.59 -17.82 13.74
N GLY A 128 10.00 -16.65 13.53
CA GLY A 128 10.22 -15.45 14.35
C GLY A 128 11.26 -14.49 13.77
N GLU A 129 11.98 -14.87 12.70
CA GLU A 129 12.90 -13.98 12.01
C GLU A 129 12.23 -13.23 10.84
N ARG A 130 12.87 -12.13 10.45
CA ARG A 130 12.38 -11.24 9.39
C ARG A 130 12.68 -11.80 8.01
N ILE A 131 11.69 -11.66 7.14
CA ILE A 131 11.83 -11.88 5.70
C ILE A 131 11.80 -10.53 5.00
N GLY A 132 12.91 -10.19 4.34
CA GLY A 132 13.02 -8.92 3.61
C GLY A 132 12.98 -7.71 4.55
N VAL A 133 12.11 -6.73 4.23
CA VAL A 133 12.09 -5.43 4.91
C VAL A 133 10.95 -5.33 5.93
N LYS A 134 9.75 -5.77 5.54
CA LYS A 134 8.50 -5.55 6.30
C LYS A 134 7.91 -6.83 6.90
N ASP A 135 8.34 -8.01 6.45
CA ASP A 135 7.67 -9.27 6.77
C ASP A 135 8.39 -10.03 7.89
N ILE A 136 7.65 -10.76 8.71
CA ILE A 136 8.14 -11.67 9.74
C ILE A 136 7.57 -13.07 9.52
N LEU A 137 8.42 -14.09 9.57
CA LEU A 137 7.99 -15.48 9.40
C LEU A 137 7.33 -15.97 10.69
N LEU A 138 6.01 -16.15 10.68
CA LEU A 138 5.26 -16.66 11.83
C LEU A 138 4.37 -17.81 11.41
N GLN A 139 4.22 -18.79 12.30
CA GLN A 139 3.23 -19.84 12.08
C GLN A 139 1.81 -19.26 12.18
N PRO A 140 0.82 -19.83 11.47
CA PRO A 140 -0.56 -19.35 11.53
C PRO A 140 -1.10 -19.28 12.97
N GLU A 141 -0.69 -20.20 13.84
CA GLU A 141 -1.14 -20.29 15.23
C GLU A 141 -0.60 -19.16 16.11
N ASP A 142 0.59 -18.65 15.78
CA ASP A 142 1.25 -17.54 16.49
C ASP A 142 0.86 -16.17 15.93
N THR A 143 0.16 -16.14 14.80
CA THR A 143 -0.19 -14.93 14.07
C THR A 143 -1.47 -14.30 14.59
N ARG A 144 -1.40 -13.07 15.11
CA ARG A 144 -2.58 -12.30 15.48
C ARG A 144 -3.21 -11.67 14.25
N PHE A 145 -4.53 -11.83 14.11
CA PHE A 145 -5.29 -11.39 12.92
C PHE A 145 -4.80 -12.05 11.61
N GLU A 146 -4.49 -13.35 11.65
CA GLU A 146 -4.03 -14.14 10.49
C GLU A 146 -4.91 -13.97 9.23
N PHE A 147 -6.24 -13.86 9.40
CA PHE A 147 -7.14 -13.60 8.27
C PHE A 147 -6.91 -12.26 7.55
N LEU A 148 -6.34 -11.26 8.24
CA LEU A 148 -6.04 -9.93 7.70
C LEU A 148 -4.58 -9.79 7.24
N ALA A 149 -3.73 -10.78 7.54
CA ALA A 149 -2.30 -10.79 7.21
C ALA A 149 -2.04 -11.01 5.71
N ASP A 150 -0.76 -11.06 5.33
CA ASP A 150 -0.29 -11.32 3.96
C ASP A 150 -0.52 -12.79 3.59
N ARG A 151 -1.78 -13.13 3.25
CA ARG A 151 -2.22 -14.48 2.86
C ARG A 151 -2.65 -14.60 1.41
N PHE A 152 -2.97 -13.49 0.75
CA PHE A 152 -3.47 -13.54 -0.61
C PHE A 152 -2.30 -13.60 -1.58
N LEU A 153 -2.42 -14.53 -2.53
CA LEU A 153 -1.44 -14.71 -3.58
C LEU A 153 -2.04 -14.27 -4.91
N PRO A 154 -1.25 -13.61 -5.77
CA PRO A 154 -1.68 -13.34 -7.13
C PRO A 154 -1.87 -14.66 -7.90
N PRO A 155 -2.62 -14.65 -9.01
CA PRO A 155 -2.84 -15.84 -9.82
C PRO A 155 -1.53 -16.53 -10.21
N ALA A 156 -1.54 -17.86 -10.36
CA ALA A 156 -0.33 -18.64 -10.62
C ALA A 156 0.41 -18.26 -11.91
N TRP A 157 -0.27 -17.63 -12.88
CA TRP A 157 0.32 -17.14 -14.12
C TRP A 157 1.02 -15.78 -13.98
N SER A 158 0.92 -15.12 -12.82
CA SER A 158 1.61 -13.86 -12.55
C SER A 158 3.11 -14.11 -12.35
N THR A 159 3.94 -13.40 -13.11
CA THR A 159 5.41 -13.38 -12.95
C THR A 159 5.83 -12.89 -11.57
N TYR A 160 4.99 -12.12 -10.89
CA TYR A 160 5.25 -11.61 -9.55
C TYR A 160 4.40 -12.36 -8.54
N GLN A 161 5.06 -13.15 -7.68
CA GLN A 161 4.45 -13.94 -6.60
C GLN A 161 4.69 -13.25 -5.25
N VAL A 162 4.17 -12.02 -5.08
CA VAL A 162 4.29 -11.29 -3.81
C VAL A 162 2.97 -11.39 -3.08
N ALA A 163 3.01 -11.87 -1.84
CA ALA A 163 1.84 -11.93 -0.96
C ALA A 163 1.30 -10.52 -0.68
N PHE A 164 -0.01 -10.41 -0.52
CA PHE A 164 -0.67 -9.18 -0.14
C PHE A 164 -1.79 -9.44 0.86
N SER A 165 -2.14 -8.43 1.62
CA SER A 165 -3.16 -8.48 2.66
C SER A 165 -4.52 -7.98 2.19
N LEU A 166 -5.54 -8.20 3.01
CA LEU A 166 -6.84 -7.56 2.80
C LEU A 166 -6.71 -6.04 2.85
N GLY A 167 -5.88 -5.50 3.76
CA GLY A 167 -5.65 -4.05 3.82
C GLY A 167 -5.02 -3.51 2.53
N ASP A 168 -4.11 -4.24 1.89
CA ASP A 168 -3.54 -3.86 0.58
C ASP A 168 -4.59 -3.80 -0.53
N VAL A 169 -5.60 -4.67 -0.50
CA VAL A 169 -6.74 -4.61 -1.43
C VAL A 169 -7.52 -3.32 -1.22
N PHE A 170 -7.84 -2.97 0.03
CA PHE A 170 -8.53 -1.71 0.35
C PHE A 170 -7.69 -0.48 -0.06
N LEU A 171 -6.38 -0.51 0.21
CA LEU A 171 -5.46 0.55 -0.24
C LEU A 171 -5.49 0.69 -1.77
N ALA A 172 -5.40 -0.42 -2.50
CA ALA A 172 -5.44 -0.44 -3.96
C ALA A 172 -6.79 0.09 -4.51
N VAL A 173 -7.91 -0.37 -3.97
CA VAL A 173 -9.24 0.11 -4.37
C VAL A 173 -9.41 1.61 -4.08
N GLY A 174 -8.95 2.06 -2.90
CA GLY A 174 -9.00 3.47 -2.52
C GLY A 174 -8.20 4.37 -3.45
N VAL A 175 -6.98 3.98 -3.78
CA VAL A 175 -6.11 4.71 -4.73
C VAL A 175 -6.71 4.70 -6.14
N PHE A 176 -7.18 3.54 -6.61
CA PHE A 176 -7.85 3.42 -7.91
C PHE A 176 -9.01 4.41 -8.00
N TRP A 177 -9.89 4.42 -7.00
CA TRP A 177 -11.09 5.27 -7.00
C TRP A 177 -10.75 6.76 -6.89
N LEU A 178 -9.74 7.12 -6.12
CA LEU A 178 -9.24 8.49 -6.00
C LEU A 178 -8.84 9.06 -7.37
N LEU A 179 -8.20 8.27 -8.23
CA LEU A 179 -7.75 8.69 -9.55
C LEU A 179 -8.83 8.54 -10.62
N ALA A 180 -9.62 7.47 -10.55
CA ALA A 180 -10.66 7.18 -11.53
C ALA A 180 -11.85 8.14 -11.43
N ARG A 181 -12.19 8.61 -10.22
CA ARG A 181 -13.38 9.45 -10.00
C ARG A 181 -13.10 10.90 -10.37
N GLN A 182 -13.44 11.25 -11.61
CA GLN A 182 -13.39 12.62 -12.10
C GLN A 182 -14.60 13.43 -11.63
N PRO A 183 -14.44 14.68 -11.16
CA PRO A 183 -15.55 15.57 -10.84
C PRO A 183 -16.48 15.73 -12.03
N THR A 184 -17.78 15.72 -11.78
CA THR A 184 -18.75 16.09 -12.80
C THR A 184 -18.79 17.61 -12.89
N GLY A 185 -17.93 18.19 -13.73
CA GLY A 185 -17.95 19.62 -14.00
C GLY A 185 -19.24 20.00 -14.74
N THR A 186 -20.00 20.93 -14.18
CA THR A 186 -21.01 21.72 -14.90
C THR A 186 -20.33 22.31 -16.13
N VAL A 187 -20.94 22.14 -17.31
CA VAL A 187 -20.44 22.69 -18.57
C VAL A 187 -20.03 24.14 -18.34
N TYR A 188 -18.76 24.47 -18.55
CA TYR A 188 -18.32 25.86 -18.65
C TYR A 188 -19.10 26.47 -19.81
N THR A 189 -20.22 27.14 -19.53
CA THR A 189 -20.85 28.06 -20.47
C THR A 189 -19.82 29.12 -20.78
N ALA A 190 -19.17 28.98 -21.93
CA ALA A 190 -18.32 30.00 -22.49
C ALA A 190 -19.11 31.31 -22.48
N LYS A 191 -18.69 32.23 -21.62
CA LYS A 191 -19.21 33.59 -21.58
C LYS A 191 -18.90 34.18 -22.95
N ARG A 192 -19.90 34.23 -23.84
CA ARG A 192 -19.82 34.96 -25.10
C ARG A 192 -19.36 36.36 -24.73
N ILE A 193 -18.18 36.73 -25.20
CA ILE A 193 -17.72 38.10 -25.23
C ILE A 193 -18.66 38.77 -26.24
N THR A 194 -19.70 39.43 -25.74
CA THR A 194 -20.44 40.41 -26.53
C THR A 194 -19.52 41.58 -26.75
N THR A 195 -19.18 41.75 -28.03
CA THR A 195 -18.60 42.91 -28.70
C THR A 195 -19.20 44.23 -28.26
#